data_AF-A0A1H4FEI3-F1
#
_entry.id   AF-A0A1H4FEI3-F1
#
_cell.length_a   1.000
_cell.length_b   1.000
_cell.length_c   1.000
_cell.angle_alpha   90.00
_cell.angle_beta   90.00
_cell.angle_gamma   90.00
#
_symmetry.space_group_name_H-M   'P 1'
#
loop_
_entity.id
_entity.type
_entity.pdbx_description
1 polymer ?
#
loop_
_entity_poly.entity_id
_entity_poly.type
_entity_poly.pdbx_seq_one_letter_code
_entity_poly.pdbx_strand_id
1 'polypeptide(L)'
;VYKIDRSFLFGSNSDDPKYDILNAIIIYISKYHDHENAENEMIRMLTDLFDKRINGAEKVMKLKSVYGLKITREVESEVKGLCTYADAIENEALLKGLKALVHSLKVYVSDFDELYTVVTKNEEYEKVSRETVMKYYNETTVNS
;
A
#
# COMPACT_ATOMS: atom_id res chain seq x y z
N VAL A 1 -17.95 14.77 -6.07
CA VAL A 1 -19.00 14.27 -5.16
C VAL A 1 -18.85 12.76 -5.11
N TYR A 2 -18.40 12.18 -3.99
CA TYR A 2 -18.34 10.73 -3.83
C TYR A 2 -19.75 10.22 -3.51
N LYS A 3 -20.23 9.22 -4.25
CA LYS A 3 -21.55 8.60 -4.07
C LYS A 3 -21.34 7.19 -3.51
N ILE A 4 -21.88 6.93 -2.33
CA ILE A 4 -22.00 5.56 -1.82
C ILE A 4 -23.24 4.95 -2.46
N ASP A 5 -23.04 3.86 -3.19
CA ASP A 5 -24.07 3.09 -3.89
C ASP A 5 -24.15 1.68 -3.31
N ARG A 6 -25.37 1.12 -3.19
CA ARG A 6 -25.57 -0.23 -2.64
C ARG A 6 -24.84 -1.30 -3.45
N SER A 7 -24.56 -1.04 -4.73
CA SER A 7 -23.75 -1.93 -5.58
C SER A 7 -22.31 -2.13 -5.09
N PHE A 8 -21.79 -1.29 -4.19
CA PHE A 8 -20.47 -1.47 -3.59
C PHE A 8 -20.47 -2.40 -2.36
N LEU A 9 -21.64 -2.79 -1.85
CA LEU A 9 -21.77 -3.73 -0.73
C LEU A 9 -21.91 -5.15 -1.28
N PHE A 10 -20.87 -5.96 -1.15
CA PHE A 10 -20.87 -7.37 -1.54
C PHE A 10 -21.02 -8.29 -0.31
N GLY A 11 -22.05 -9.14 -0.32
CA GLY A 11 -22.30 -10.17 0.69
C GLY A 11 -23.73 -10.71 0.61
N SER A 12 -23.92 -12.02 0.79
CA SER A 12 -25.25 -12.64 0.95
C SER A 12 -25.30 -13.41 2.26
N ASN A 13 -26.30 -13.14 3.09
CA ASN A 13 -26.61 -13.97 4.25
C ASN A 13 -27.93 -14.67 3.98
N SER A 14 -27.93 -16.00 3.99
CA SER A 14 -29.09 -16.84 3.67
C SER A 14 -29.81 -17.40 4.91
N ASP A 15 -29.41 -17.01 6.11
CA ASP A 15 -29.97 -17.56 7.36
C ASP A 15 -30.81 -16.52 8.14
N ASP A 16 -31.91 -17.02 8.70
CA ASP A 16 -33.09 -16.39 9.34
C ASP A 16 -32.77 -15.48 10.58
N PRO A 17 -33.68 -14.57 11.02
CA PRO A 17 -33.42 -13.17 11.28
C PRO A 17 -33.08 -12.93 12.76
N LYS A 18 -31.80 -12.94 13.10
CA LYS A 18 -31.32 -12.03 14.14
C LYS A 18 -30.51 -10.99 13.41
N TYR A 19 -31.02 -9.76 13.37
CA TYR A 19 -30.26 -8.60 12.97
C TYR A 19 -29.01 -8.53 13.85
N ASP A 20 -27.93 -9.16 13.40
CA ASP A 20 -26.59 -8.74 13.78
C ASP A 20 -26.45 -7.35 13.17
N ILE A 21 -26.74 -6.33 13.98
CA ILE A 21 -26.65 -4.93 13.60
C ILE A 21 -25.18 -4.67 13.26
N LEU A 22 -24.85 -4.86 11.98
CA LEU A 22 -23.55 -4.51 11.41
C LEU A 22 -23.44 -2.98 11.42
N ASN A 23 -22.86 -2.46 12.50
CA ASN A 23 -22.46 -1.06 12.58
C ASN A 23 -21.14 -0.89 11.81
N ALA A 24 -21.23 -0.37 10.59
CA ALA A 24 -20.07 0.02 9.79
C ALA A 24 -19.83 1.53 9.96
N ILE A 25 -18.63 1.90 10.41
CA ILE A 25 -18.18 3.30 10.46
C ILE A 25 -17.20 3.51 9.32
N ILE A 26 -17.58 4.35 8.35
CA ILE A 26 -16.73 4.73 7.22
C ILE A 26 -16.14 6.11 7.52
N ILE A 27 -14.83 6.17 7.69
CA ILE A 27 -14.11 7.42 7.92
C ILE A 27 -13.35 7.78 6.65
N TYR A 28 -13.64 8.94 6.09
CA TYR A 28 -12.95 9.45 4.90
C TYR A 28 -11.64 10.12 5.32
N ILE A 29 -10.53 9.46 5.02
CA ILE A 29 -9.18 9.99 5.21
C ILE A 29 -8.77 10.67 3.90
N SER A 30 -8.26 11.91 3.94
CA SER A 30 -7.98 12.68 2.73
C SER A 30 -6.91 12.00 1.88
N LYS A 31 -7.13 11.88 0.56
CA LYS A 31 -6.18 11.26 -0.38
C LYS A 31 -4.81 11.97 -0.39
N TYR A 32 -4.81 13.27 -0.12
CA TYR A 32 -3.62 14.12 -0.16
C TYR A 32 -2.90 14.18 1.20
N HIS A 33 -3.49 13.59 2.25
CA HIS A 33 -2.99 13.65 3.62
C HIS A 33 -2.72 15.09 4.10
N ASP A 34 -3.48 16.05 3.57
CA ASP A 34 -3.46 17.44 4.05
C ASP A 34 -4.14 17.49 5.42
N HIS A 35 -3.33 17.75 6.44
CA HIS A 35 -3.75 17.76 7.85
C HIS A 35 -4.06 19.17 8.37
N GLU A 36 -3.64 20.21 7.66
CA GLU A 36 -3.84 21.62 8.06
C GLU A 36 -5.32 22.04 8.04
N ASN A 37 -6.15 21.39 7.23
CA ASN A 37 -7.59 21.69 7.10
C ASN A 37 -8.50 20.64 7.76
N ALA A 38 -7.96 19.67 8.51
CA ALA A 38 -8.78 18.68 9.19
C ALA A 38 -9.37 19.28 10.47
N GLU A 39 -10.67 19.63 10.44
CA GLU A 39 -11.39 20.19 11.59
C GLU A 39 -11.47 19.23 12.81
N ASN A 40 -11.23 17.93 12.60
CA ASN A 40 -11.39 16.89 13.60
C ASN A 40 -10.07 16.19 13.93
N GLU A 41 -9.71 16.14 15.22
CA GLU A 41 -8.48 15.53 15.72
C GLU A 41 -8.36 14.03 15.39
N MET A 42 -9.46 13.27 15.46
CA MET A 42 -9.50 11.85 15.09
C MET A 42 -9.18 11.67 13.61
N ILE A 43 -9.72 12.53 12.74
CA ILE A 43 -9.42 12.49 11.31
C ILE A 43 -7.95 12.81 11.06
N ARG A 44 -7.39 13.80 11.77
CA ARG A 44 -5.97 14.16 11.67
C ARG A 44 -5.06 13.01 12.12
N MET A 45 -5.40 12.37 13.23
CA MET A 45 -4.70 11.18 13.75
C MET A 45 -4.72 10.04 12.76
N LEU A 46 -5.90 9.69 12.21
CA LEU A 46 -6.03 8.64 11.20
C LEU A 46 -5.28 9.02 9.92
N THR A 47 -5.29 10.31 9.54
CA THR A 47 -4.53 10.79 8.38
C THR A 47 -3.03 10.56 8.54
N ASP A 48 -2.45 10.89 9.70
CA ASP A 48 -1.04 10.60 10.01
C ASP A 48 -0.77 9.09 10.12
N LEU A 49 -1.68 8.34 10.74
CA LEU A 49 -1.53 6.90 10.95
C LEU A 49 -1.52 6.13 9.63
N PHE A 50 -2.26 6.58 8.61
CA PHE A 50 -2.32 5.95 7.30
C PHE A 50 -1.47 6.66 6.23
N ASP A 51 -0.76 7.76 6.56
CA ASP A 51 0.17 8.41 5.63
C ASP A 51 1.43 7.57 5.41
N LYS A 52 1.61 7.06 4.19
CA LYS A 52 2.75 6.20 3.82
C LYS A 52 4.11 6.92 3.86
N ARG A 53 4.13 8.25 3.90
CA ARG A 53 5.36 9.05 3.96
C ARG A 53 5.98 9.06 5.36
N ILE A 54 5.20 8.71 6.38
CA ILE A 54 5.62 8.69 7.78
C ILE A 54 6.02 7.26 8.15
N ASN A 55 7.22 7.07 8.70
CA ASN A 55 7.67 5.74 9.12
C ASN A 55 7.02 5.30 10.45
N GLY A 56 7.08 4.00 10.77
CA GLY A 56 6.45 3.45 11.96
C GLY A 56 6.89 4.06 13.29
N ALA A 57 8.18 4.42 13.43
CA ALA A 57 8.68 5.05 14.65
C ALA A 57 8.10 6.45 14.84
N GLU A 58 8.01 7.23 13.76
CA GLU A 58 7.43 8.56 13.76
C GLU A 58 5.90 8.54 13.98
N LYS A 59 5.19 7.56 13.40
CA LYS A 59 3.76 7.34 13.70
C LYS A 59 3.54 7.10 15.20
N VAL A 60 4.33 6.22 15.81
CA VAL A 60 4.26 5.93 17.25
C VAL A 60 4.53 7.18 18.08
N MET A 61 5.54 7.99 17.69
CA MET A 61 5.83 9.26 18.35
C MET A 61 4.65 10.23 18.26
N LYS A 62 4.04 10.40 17.07
CA LYS A 62 2.88 11.27 16.87
C LYS A 62 1.69 10.82 17.71
N LEU A 63 1.34 9.52 17.68
CA LEU A 63 0.24 8.97 18.49
C LEU A 63 0.41 9.29 19.99
N LYS A 64 1.64 9.18 20.51
CA LYS A 64 1.94 9.47 21.91
C LYS A 64 1.94 10.97 22.24
N SER A 65 2.71 11.75 21.49
CA SER A 65 3.06 13.13 21.88
C SER A 65 2.13 14.18 21.28
N VAL A 66 1.55 13.94 20.11
CA VAL A 66 0.64 14.87 19.43
C VAL A 66 -0.81 14.57 19.80
N TYR A 67 -1.18 13.28 19.82
CA TYR A 67 -2.56 12.84 20.06
C TYR A 67 -2.81 12.34 21.49
N GLY A 68 -1.79 12.37 22.37
CA GLY A 68 -1.93 12.06 23.79
C GLY A 68 -2.30 10.61 24.10
N LEU A 69 -2.14 9.68 23.15
CA LEU A 69 -2.50 8.28 23.36
C LEU A 69 -1.49 7.58 24.27
N LYS A 70 -2.03 6.78 25.21
CA LYS A 70 -1.21 5.89 26.03
C LYS A 70 -0.77 4.69 25.19
N ILE A 71 0.42 4.77 24.63
CA ILE A 71 1.00 3.69 23.82
C ILE A 71 1.47 2.54 24.71
N THR A 72 0.90 1.36 24.49
CA THR A 72 1.40 0.09 25.03
C THR A 72 2.38 -0.57 24.05
N ARG A 73 3.10 -1.60 24.49
CA ARG A 73 4.01 -2.35 23.61
C ARG A 73 3.28 -3.04 22.46
N GLU A 74 2.05 -3.49 22.71
CA GLU A 74 1.19 -4.12 21.71
C GLU A 74 0.81 -3.09 20.64
N VAL A 75 0.33 -1.90 21.03
CA VAL A 75 -0.02 -0.83 20.08
C VAL A 75 1.21 -0.40 19.25
N GLU A 76 2.38 -0.27 19.88
CA GLU A 76 3.62 0.03 19.16
C GLU A 76 3.97 -1.06 18.13
N SER A 77 3.82 -2.33 18.50
CA SER A 77 4.07 -3.47 17.62
C SER A 77 3.10 -3.49 16.43
N GLU A 78 1.81 -3.24 16.67
CA GLU A 78 0.78 -3.17 15.62
C GLU A 78 1.05 -2.03 14.63
N VAL A 79 1.42 -0.83 15.11
CA VAL A 79 1.74 0.31 14.22
C VAL A 79 2.98 0.04 13.36
N LYS A 80 4.00 -0.61 13.93
CA LYS A 80 5.16 -1.06 13.15
C LYS A 80 4.77 -2.16 12.16
N GLY A 81 3.94 -3.10 12.58
CA GLY A 81 3.40 -4.16 11.73
C GLY A 81 2.61 -3.63 10.53
N LEU A 82 1.77 -2.61 10.75
CA LEU A 82 1.03 -1.91 9.69
C LEU A 82 1.97 -1.35 8.62
N CYS A 83 3.05 -0.68 9.02
CA CYS A 83 4.02 -0.13 8.07
C CYS A 83 4.71 -1.23 7.28
N THR A 84 5.20 -2.27 7.96
CA THR A 84 5.83 -3.43 7.30
C THR A 84 4.88 -4.11 6.31
N TYR A 85 3.59 -4.23 6.64
CA TYR A 85 2.61 -4.84 5.75
C TYR A 85 2.31 -3.97 4.53
N ALA A 86 2.15 -2.65 4.72
CA ALA A 86 1.99 -1.70 3.63
C ALA A 86 3.20 -1.72 2.70
N ASP A 87 4.42 -1.70 3.25
CA ASP A 87 5.67 -1.81 2.51
C ASP A 87 5.74 -3.14 1.74
N ALA A 88 5.32 -4.25 2.35
CA ALA A 88 5.31 -5.56 1.70
C ALA A 88 4.36 -5.60 0.49
N ILE A 89 3.15 -5.04 0.61
CA ILE A 89 2.19 -4.95 -0.50
C ILE A 89 2.74 -4.06 -1.63
N GLU A 90 3.29 -2.89 -1.29
CA GLU A 90 3.85 -1.96 -2.29
C GLU A 90 5.03 -2.60 -3.03
N ASN A 91 5.92 -3.28 -2.31
CA ASN A 91 7.02 -4.04 -2.91
C ASN A 91 6.51 -5.17 -3.81
N GLU A 92 5.47 -5.92 -3.41
CA GLU A 92 4.90 -6.96 -4.25
C GLU A 92 4.29 -6.38 -5.54
N ALA A 93 3.59 -5.25 -5.45
CA ALA A 93 3.00 -4.56 -6.60
C ALA A 93 4.10 -4.06 -7.55
N LEU A 94 5.16 -3.44 -7.01
CA LEU A 94 6.31 -2.97 -7.78
C LEU A 94 7.02 -4.12 -8.50
N LEU A 95 7.23 -5.25 -7.81
CA LEU A 95 7.83 -6.45 -8.41
C LEU A 95 6.96 -7.07 -9.51
N LYS A 96 5.63 -7.07 -9.36
CA LYS A 96 4.69 -7.51 -10.42
C LYS A 96 4.78 -6.60 -11.66
N GLY A 97 4.80 -5.28 -11.46
CA GLY A 97 4.95 -4.31 -12.54
C GLY A 97 6.30 -4.47 -13.26
N LEU A 98 7.38 -4.60 -12.49
CA LEU A 98 8.71 -4.84 -13.00
C LEU A 98 8.78 -6.12 -13.86
N LYS A 99 8.22 -7.22 -13.36
CA LYS A 99 8.17 -8.48 -14.11
C LYS A 99 7.46 -8.32 -15.46
N ALA A 100 6.30 -7.67 -15.46
CA ALA A 100 5.55 -7.41 -16.70
C ALA A 100 6.34 -6.54 -17.69
N LEU A 101 7.02 -5.50 -17.17
CA LEU A 101 7.88 -4.63 -17.98
C LEU A 101 9.04 -5.40 -18.60
N VAL A 102 9.78 -6.18 -17.80
CA VAL A 102 10.93 -6.97 -18.26
C VAL A 102 10.50 -7.97 -19.33
N HIS A 103 9.40 -8.70 -19.10
CA HIS A 103 8.88 -9.65 -20.08
C HIS A 103 8.48 -8.98 -21.40
N SER A 104 7.86 -7.80 -21.33
CA SER A 104 7.44 -7.04 -22.51
C SER A 104 8.62 -6.51 -23.31
N LEU A 105 9.65 -6.00 -22.62
CA LEU A 105 10.85 -5.45 -23.25
C LEU A 105 11.77 -6.52 -23.83
N LYS A 106 11.87 -7.69 -23.19
CA LYS A 106 12.70 -8.81 -23.64
C LYS A 106 12.35 -9.29 -25.06
N VAL A 107 11.11 -9.08 -25.51
CA VAL A 107 10.68 -9.40 -26.88
C VAL A 107 11.42 -8.55 -27.93
N TYR A 108 11.82 -7.33 -27.57
CA TYR A 108 12.45 -6.36 -28.47
C TYR A 108 13.95 -6.19 -28.20
N VAL A 109 14.37 -6.41 -26.95
CA VAL A 109 15.75 -6.22 -26.50
C VAL A 109 16.30 -7.54 -25.99
N SER A 110 17.15 -8.18 -26.78
CA SER A 110 17.77 -9.47 -26.48
C SER A 110 19.05 -9.34 -25.64
N ASP A 111 19.62 -8.13 -25.55
CA ASP A 111 20.77 -7.85 -24.71
C ASP A 111 20.30 -7.44 -23.30
N PHE A 112 20.81 -8.14 -22.28
CA PHE A 112 20.39 -7.89 -20.91
C PHE A 112 20.86 -6.52 -20.39
N ASP A 113 22.05 -6.08 -20.75
CA ASP A 113 22.61 -4.83 -20.24
C ASP A 113 21.87 -3.62 -20.81
N GLU A 114 21.47 -3.68 -22.08
CA GLU A 114 20.59 -2.70 -22.70
C GLU A 114 19.21 -2.67 -22.02
N LEU A 115 18.60 -3.84 -21.79
CA LEU A 115 17.30 -3.93 -21.10
C LEU A 115 17.39 -3.38 -19.67
N TYR A 116 18.42 -3.73 -18.91
CA TYR A 116 18.64 -3.24 -17.55
C TYR A 116 18.79 -1.72 -17.52
N THR A 117 19.50 -1.15 -18.50
CA THR A 117 19.65 0.29 -18.66
C THR A 117 18.30 0.97 -18.94
N VAL A 118 17.45 0.37 -19.78
CA VAL A 118 16.10 0.89 -20.06
C VAL A 118 15.19 0.81 -18.84
N VAL A 119 15.23 -0.29 -18.10
CA VAL A 119 14.42 -0.48 -16.88
C VAL A 119 14.79 0.55 -15.80
N THR A 120 16.08 0.75 -15.55
CA THR A 120 16.57 1.65 -14.50
C THR A 120 16.49 3.14 -14.85
N LYS A 121 16.21 3.48 -16.11
CA LYS A 121 15.82 4.86 -16.51
C LYS A 121 14.45 5.28 -15.98
N ASN A 122 13.59 4.32 -15.61
CA ASN A 122 12.32 4.63 -14.96
C ASN A 122 12.57 4.90 -13.47
N GLU A 123 12.14 6.07 -12.98
CA GLU A 123 12.31 6.50 -11.58
C GLU A 123 11.73 5.49 -10.56
N GLU A 124 10.65 4.78 -10.91
CA GLU A 124 10.05 3.76 -10.04
C GLU A 124 10.93 2.50 -9.89
N TYR A 125 11.83 2.24 -10.85
CA TYR A 125 12.70 1.07 -10.89
C TYR A 125 14.19 1.42 -10.80
N GLU A 126 14.56 2.68 -10.58
CA GLU A 126 15.96 3.15 -10.52
C GLU A 126 16.80 2.35 -9.52
N LYS A 127 16.21 1.99 -8.37
CA LYS A 127 16.89 1.31 -7.26
C LYS A 127 16.80 -0.22 -7.33
N VAL A 128 16.23 -0.79 -8.38
CA VAL A 128 16.11 -2.24 -8.49
C VAL A 128 17.48 -2.90 -8.66
N SER A 129 17.70 -4.01 -7.96
CA SER A 129 18.92 -4.78 -8.12
C SER A 129 19.00 -5.43 -9.51
N ARG A 130 20.21 -5.51 -10.07
CA ARG A 130 20.49 -6.23 -11.33
C ARG A 130 20.07 -7.70 -11.24
N GLU A 131 20.22 -8.32 -10.07
CA GLU A 131 19.82 -9.71 -9.80
C GLU A 131 18.31 -9.92 -9.93
N THR A 132 17.50 -8.99 -9.41
CA THR A 132 16.05 -9.03 -9.51
C THR A 132 15.59 -8.93 -10.97
N VAL A 133 16.18 -8.03 -11.75
CA VAL A 133 15.86 -7.89 -13.18
C VAL A 133 16.29 -9.12 -13.96
N MET A 134 17.49 -9.65 -13.67
CA MET A 134 18.01 -10.88 -14.29
C MET A 134 17.12 -12.09 -14.03
N LYS A 135 16.57 -12.21 -12.81
CA LYS A 135 15.60 -13.25 -12.48
C LYS A 135 14.42 -13.22 -13.45
N TYR A 136 13.76 -12.07 -13.61
CA TYR A 136 12.60 -11.93 -14.51
C TYR A 136 12.99 -12.03 -15.99
N TYR A 137 14.19 -11.58 -16.35
CA TYR A 137 14.68 -11.73 -17.71
C TYR A 137 14.84 -13.20 -18.10
N ASN A 138 15.24 -14.06 -17.17
CA ASN A 138 15.43 -15.49 -17.42
C ASN A 138 14.14 -16.32 -17.21
N GLU A 139 13.10 -15.76 -16.61
CA GLU A 139 11.81 -16.42 -16.49
C GLU A 139 11.18 -16.62 -17.89
N THR A 140 10.79 -17.85 -18.20
CA THR A 140 10.05 -18.17 -19.42
C THR A 140 8.58 -17.82 -19.21
N THR A 141 7.98 -17.02 -20.09
CA THR A 141 6.51 -16.87 -20.14
C THR A 141 5.89 -18.20 -20.51
N VAL A 142 5.45 -18.97 -19.51
CA VAL A 142 4.56 -20.12 -19.73
C VAL A 142 3.19 -19.53 -20.07
N ASN A 143 2.94 -19.32 -21.36
CA ASN A 143 1.61 -18.99 -21.86
C ASN A 143 0.69 -20.20 -21.59
N SER A 144 -0.30 -20.00 -20.71
CA SER A 144 -1.41 -20.93 -20.46
C SER A 144 -2.60 -20.53 -21.32
#